data_AF-A0A520RZ70-F1
#
_entry.id   AF-A0A520RZ70-F1
#
_cell.length_a   1.000
_cell.length_b   1.000
_cell.length_c   1.000
_cell.angle_alpha   90.00
_cell.angle_beta   90.00
_cell.angle_gamma   90.00
#
_symmetry.space_group_name_H-M   'P 1'
#
loop_
_entity.id
_entity.type
_entity.pdbx_description
1 polymer ?
#
loop_
_entity_poly.entity_id
_entity_poly.type
_entity_poly.pdbx_seq_one_letter_code
_entity_poly.pdbx_strand_id
1 'polypeptide(L)'
;MKISAMKISTKLAAGLLILMSATLAQTGLAEDLTVKDGVFTAEQVASGQQVYDAQCKTCHNMRFYRDTLRSWNNQPLLYLWENIMGTMPADNPGSLMFEEYTDVIAYILSENGFPAGDLKLDPDNGMDSIKILSP
;
A
#
# COMPACT_ATOMS: atom_id res chain seq x y z
N MET A 1 61.30 7.11 -63.33
CA MET A 1 59.92 6.84 -63.81
C MET A 1 59.78 5.31 -63.87
N LYS A 2 59.25 4.68 -62.82
CA LYS A 2 59.16 3.20 -62.71
C LYS A 2 57.70 2.77 -62.86
N ILE A 3 57.46 1.98 -63.89
CA ILE A 3 56.30 1.09 -64.02
C ILE A 3 56.61 -0.14 -63.16
N SER A 4 55.65 -0.61 -62.36
CA SER A 4 55.02 -1.93 -62.53
C SER A 4 54.28 -2.36 -61.27
N ALA A 5 53.17 -3.07 -61.50
CA ALA A 5 52.11 -3.36 -60.58
C ALA A 5 52.32 -4.65 -59.75
N MET A 6 51.69 -4.61 -58.56
CA MET A 6 50.90 -5.65 -57.87
C MET A 6 51.54 -7.01 -57.57
N LYS A 7 51.61 -7.36 -56.27
CA LYS A 7 51.37 -8.72 -55.76
C LYS A 7 50.98 -8.77 -54.26
N ILE A 8 49.81 -9.42 -54.00
CA ILE A 8 49.46 -10.30 -52.85
C ILE A 8 49.15 -9.51 -51.54
N SER A 9 48.07 -9.74 -50.77
CA SER A 9 47.48 -11.01 -50.31
C SER A 9 46.13 -10.75 -49.63
N THR A 10 45.18 -11.65 -49.83
CA THR A 10 43.95 -11.78 -49.05
C THR A 10 44.23 -11.94 -47.56
N LYS A 11 43.62 -11.09 -46.72
CA LYS A 11 43.33 -11.42 -45.32
C LYS A 11 41.86 -11.09 -45.03
N LEU A 12 41.11 -12.12 -44.65
CA LEU A 12 39.73 -12.04 -44.18
C LEU A 12 39.64 -10.96 -43.09
N ALA A 13 38.84 -9.92 -43.31
CA ALA A 13 38.51 -8.96 -42.28
C ALA A 13 37.51 -9.57 -41.31
N ALA A 14 37.87 -9.46 -40.03
CA ALA A 14 37.27 -10.08 -38.87
C ALA A 14 35.78 -9.74 -38.68
N GLY A 15 35.09 -10.67 -38.03
CA GLY A 15 33.66 -10.69 -37.79
C GLY A 15 33.09 -9.42 -37.14
N LEU A 16 31.95 -9.01 -37.68
CA LEU A 16 31.06 -8.03 -37.09
C LEU A 16 30.32 -8.70 -35.92
N LEU A 17 30.87 -8.64 -34.71
CA LEU A 17 30.11 -8.95 -33.50
C LEU A 17 29.09 -7.82 -33.29
N ILE A 18 27.84 -8.10 -33.62
CA ILE A 18 26.69 -7.29 -33.22
C ILE A 18 26.57 -7.45 -31.70
N LEU A 19 27.06 -6.46 -30.94
CA LEU A 19 26.78 -6.31 -29.52
C LEU A 19 25.30 -5.92 -29.38
N MET A 20 24.45 -6.93 -29.29
CA MET A 20 23.03 -6.78 -29.01
C MET A 20 22.88 -6.45 -27.53
N SER A 21 22.86 -5.16 -27.21
CA SER A 21 22.62 -4.67 -25.86
C SER A 21 21.21 -5.07 -25.42
N ALA A 22 21.10 -6.13 -24.62
CA ALA A 22 19.86 -6.49 -23.95
C ALA A 22 19.53 -5.40 -22.92
N THR A 23 18.64 -4.48 -23.28
CA THR A 23 17.98 -3.62 -22.31
C THR A 23 17.08 -4.50 -21.45
N LEU A 24 17.55 -4.89 -20.27
CA LEU A 24 16.67 -5.40 -19.22
C LEU A 24 15.72 -4.25 -18.86
N ALA A 25 14.47 -4.33 -19.33
CA ALA A 25 13.40 -3.52 -18.79
C ALA A 25 13.22 -3.95 -17.33
N GLN A 26 13.75 -3.15 -16.41
CA GLN A 26 13.53 -3.33 -14.99
C GLN A 26 12.08 -2.94 -14.73
N THR A 27 11.17 -3.91 -14.79
CA THR A 27 9.83 -3.73 -14.22
C THR A 27 10.04 -3.54 -12.74
N GLY A 28 9.96 -2.29 -12.27
CA GLY A 28 9.95 -1.99 -10.85
C GLY A 28 8.82 -2.80 -10.22
N LEU A 29 9.16 -3.67 -9.27
CA LEU A 29 8.16 -4.25 -8.38
C LEU A 29 7.54 -3.06 -7.65
N ALA A 30 6.29 -2.72 -7.96
CA ALA A 30 5.53 -1.81 -7.13
C ALA A 30 5.49 -2.45 -5.74
N GLU A 31 6.10 -1.81 -4.76
CA GLU A 31 6.04 -2.26 -3.37
C GLU A 31 4.59 -2.10 -2.91
N ASP A 32 4.02 -3.14 -2.31
CA ASP A 32 2.63 -3.11 -1.84
C ASP A 32 2.47 -2.00 -0.80
N LEU A 33 1.48 -1.11 -0.99
CA LEU A 33 1.15 -0.08 0.00
C LEU A 33 0.73 -0.74 1.32
N THR A 34 1.17 -0.19 2.44
CA THR A 34 0.85 -0.68 3.77
C THR A 34 0.41 0.45 4.69
N VAL A 35 -0.16 0.08 5.83
CA VAL A 35 -0.50 1.04 6.90
C VAL A 35 0.68 1.84 7.45
N LYS A 36 1.94 1.46 7.15
CA LYS A 36 3.14 2.24 7.53
C LYS A 36 3.44 3.41 6.61
N ASP A 37 2.78 3.50 5.46
CA ASP A 37 3.10 4.46 4.40
C ASP A 37 2.33 5.79 4.52
N GLY A 38 1.74 6.08 5.69
CA GLY A 38 1.02 7.35 5.91
C GLY A 38 -0.30 7.42 5.13
N VAL A 39 -1.10 6.35 5.22
CA VAL A 39 -2.29 6.14 4.37
C VAL A 39 -3.59 6.77 4.89
N PHE A 40 -3.50 7.62 5.92
CA PHE A 40 -4.63 8.35 6.49
C PHE A 40 -4.15 9.71 7.01
N THR A 41 -5.05 10.69 7.09
CA THR A 41 -4.70 12.05 7.54
C THR A 41 -4.92 12.27 9.04
N ALA A 42 -4.29 13.31 9.60
CA ALA A 42 -4.51 13.71 10.98
C ALA A 42 -5.96 14.16 11.25
N GLU A 43 -6.64 14.72 10.25
CA GLU A 43 -8.04 15.10 10.33
C GLU A 43 -8.93 13.86 10.49
N GLN A 44 -8.65 12.78 9.75
CA GLN A 44 -9.37 11.51 9.89
C GLN A 44 -9.16 10.90 11.27
N VAL A 45 -7.95 11.00 11.82
CA VAL A 45 -7.67 10.57 13.21
C VAL A 45 -8.52 11.37 14.21
N ALA A 46 -8.61 12.69 14.05
CA ALA A 46 -9.38 13.54 14.95
C ALA A 46 -10.90 13.30 14.87
N SER A 47 -11.44 13.09 13.67
CA SER A 47 -12.83 12.67 13.48
C SER A 47 -13.07 11.27 14.04
N GLY A 48 -12.16 10.34 13.77
CA GLY A 48 -12.25 8.95 14.19
C GLY A 48 -12.22 8.76 15.71
N GLN A 49 -11.48 9.60 16.43
CA GLN A 49 -11.50 9.61 17.88
C GLN A 49 -12.91 9.87 18.44
N GLN A 50 -13.64 10.82 17.84
CA GLN A 50 -15.01 11.14 18.27
C GLN A 50 -15.95 9.96 18.03
N VAL A 51 -15.81 9.27 16.89
CA VAL A 51 -16.58 8.06 16.57
C VAL A 51 -16.25 6.94 17.55
N TYR A 52 -14.96 6.70 17.82
CA TYR A 52 -14.52 5.68 18.78
C TYR A 52 -15.09 5.93 20.17
N ASP A 53 -15.04 7.19 20.62
CA ASP A 53 -15.53 7.60 21.92
C ASP A 53 -17.04 7.42 22.07
N ALA A 54 -17.80 7.65 20.99
CA ALA A 54 -19.26 7.54 21.00
C ALA A 54 -19.74 6.10 20.82
N GLN A 55 -19.12 5.34 19.91
CA GLN A 55 -19.69 4.11 19.36
C GLN A 55 -18.92 2.83 19.72
N CYS A 56 -17.61 2.94 19.97
CA CYS A 56 -16.74 1.75 20.04
C CYS A 56 -16.27 1.45 21.46
N LYS A 57 -15.84 2.48 22.21
CA LYS A 57 -15.08 2.30 23.45
C LYS A 57 -15.85 1.66 24.61
N THR A 58 -17.18 1.70 24.55
CA THR A 58 -18.05 1.04 25.53
C THR A 58 -17.80 -0.46 25.60
N CYS A 59 -17.45 -1.08 24.45
CA CYS A 59 -17.23 -2.52 24.34
C CYS A 59 -15.77 -2.89 23.98
N HIS A 60 -15.08 -2.03 23.23
CA HIS A 60 -13.75 -2.32 22.68
C HIS A 60 -12.71 -1.29 23.11
N ASN A 61 -11.66 -1.73 23.81
CA ASN A 61 -10.52 -0.87 24.15
C ASN A 61 -9.41 -0.93 23.08
N MET A 62 -8.41 -0.05 23.15
CA MET A 62 -7.29 -0.05 22.19
C MET A 62 -6.44 -1.33 22.22
N ARG A 63 -6.43 -2.07 23.34
CA ARG A 63 -5.77 -3.38 23.38
C ARG A 63 -6.49 -4.39 22.49
N PHE A 64 -7.82 -4.41 22.50
CA PHE A 64 -8.61 -5.23 21.59
C PHE A 64 -8.23 -4.92 20.13
N TYR A 65 -8.22 -3.64 19.74
CA TYR A 65 -7.87 -3.28 18.37
C TYR A 65 -6.43 -3.61 17.98
N ARG A 66 -5.47 -3.54 18.92
CA ARG A 66 -4.11 -4.04 18.70
C ARG A 66 -4.11 -5.53 18.35
N ASP A 67 -4.87 -6.32 19.09
CA ASP A 67 -4.97 -7.77 18.87
C ASP A 67 -5.74 -8.08 17.56
N THR A 68 -6.74 -7.26 17.20
CA THR A 68 -7.42 -7.31 15.89
C THR A 68 -6.45 -7.04 14.75
N LEU A 69 -5.67 -5.96 14.79
CA LEU A 69 -4.70 -5.65 13.72
C LEU A 69 -3.66 -6.76 13.55
N ARG A 70 -3.29 -7.47 14.63
CA ARG A 70 -2.44 -8.67 14.57
C ARG A 70 -3.13 -9.84 13.87
N SER A 71 -4.41 -10.11 14.16
CA SER A 71 -5.14 -11.20 13.51
C SER A 71 -5.41 -10.94 12.03
N TRP A 72 -5.51 -9.67 11.65
CA TRP A 72 -5.72 -9.22 10.27
C TRP A 72 -4.43 -8.91 9.51
N ASN A 73 -3.27 -9.30 10.04
CA ASN A 73 -1.98 -9.03 9.40
C ASN A 73 -1.94 -9.54 7.95
N ASN A 74 -1.37 -8.72 7.06
CA ASN A 74 -1.25 -8.96 5.63
C ASN A 74 -2.59 -9.03 4.86
N GLN A 75 -3.72 -8.72 5.50
CA GLN A 75 -5.01 -8.57 4.82
C GLN A 75 -5.17 -7.14 4.27
N PRO A 76 -5.97 -6.97 3.19
CA PRO A 76 -6.44 -5.65 2.77
C PRO A 76 -7.14 -4.90 3.90
N LEU A 77 -6.85 -3.61 4.04
CA LEU A 77 -7.51 -2.75 5.01
C LEU A 77 -9.01 -2.62 4.72
N LEU A 78 -9.39 -2.65 3.44
CA LEU A 78 -10.80 -2.63 3.02
C LEU A 78 -11.60 -3.77 3.64
N TYR A 79 -11.04 -4.98 3.76
CA TYR A 79 -11.78 -6.10 4.32
C TYR A 79 -12.04 -5.95 5.82
N LEU A 80 -11.13 -5.30 6.55
CA LEU A 80 -11.38 -4.94 7.95
C LEU A 80 -12.49 -3.87 8.03
N TRP A 81 -12.47 -2.88 7.13
CA TRP A 81 -13.50 -1.84 7.06
C TRP A 81 -14.89 -2.41 6.77
N GLU A 82 -15.01 -3.28 5.76
CA GLU A 82 -16.25 -3.99 5.42
C GLU A 82 -16.74 -4.87 6.58
N ASN A 83 -15.81 -5.54 7.27
CA ASN A 83 -16.14 -6.35 8.44
C ASN A 83 -16.71 -5.50 9.58
N ILE A 84 -16.07 -4.38 9.91
CA ILE A 84 -16.55 -3.47 10.94
C ILE A 84 -17.91 -2.90 10.54
N MET A 85 -18.08 -2.43 9.30
CA MET A 85 -19.38 -1.93 8.84
C MET A 85 -20.48 -3.00 8.94
N GLY A 86 -20.21 -4.21 8.46
CA GLY A 86 -21.20 -5.29 8.42
C GLY A 86 -21.55 -5.90 9.77
N THR A 87 -20.75 -5.65 10.81
CA THR A 87 -20.92 -6.29 12.13
C THR A 87 -21.04 -5.33 13.30
N MET A 88 -20.73 -4.04 13.10
CA MET A 88 -20.75 -3.02 14.14
C MET A 88 -21.61 -1.80 13.75
N PRO A 89 -22.18 -1.10 14.74
CA PRO A 89 -22.31 -1.48 16.15
C PRO A 89 -23.06 -2.81 16.37
N ALA A 90 -22.74 -3.55 17.44
CA ALA A 90 -23.23 -4.92 17.63
C ALA A 90 -24.77 -5.03 17.74
N ASP A 91 -25.43 -3.99 18.23
CA ASP A 91 -26.88 -3.87 18.35
C ASP A 91 -27.56 -3.31 17.08
N ASN A 92 -26.79 -2.62 16.22
CA ASN A 92 -27.31 -2.02 15.00
C ASN A 92 -26.23 -1.96 13.88
N PRO A 93 -25.82 -3.11 13.29
CA PRO A 93 -24.77 -3.13 12.28
C PRO A 93 -25.06 -2.26 11.06
N GLY A 94 -24.04 -1.58 10.53
CA GLY A 94 -24.15 -0.73 9.35
C GLY A 94 -24.85 0.61 9.57
N SER A 95 -25.02 1.03 10.83
CA SER A 95 -25.78 2.25 11.16
C SER A 95 -24.98 3.55 11.14
N LEU A 96 -23.64 3.49 11.06
CA LEU A 96 -22.81 4.68 10.92
C LEU A 96 -22.64 5.05 9.45
N MET A 97 -22.27 6.30 9.20
CA MET A 97 -21.89 6.77 7.87
C MET A 97 -20.57 6.12 7.42
N PHE A 98 -20.38 5.95 6.11
CA PHE A 98 -19.14 5.38 5.57
C PHE A 98 -17.89 6.17 5.97
N GLU A 99 -17.98 7.49 6.06
CA GLU A 99 -16.89 8.35 6.56
C GLU A 99 -16.59 8.07 8.03
N GLU A 100 -17.60 7.83 8.88
CA GLU A 100 -17.37 7.50 10.30
C GLU A 100 -16.62 6.17 10.47
N TYR A 101 -16.95 5.14 9.68
CA TYR A 101 -16.20 3.88 9.67
C TYR A 101 -14.76 4.06 9.18
N THR A 102 -14.56 4.94 8.20
CA THR A 102 -13.23 5.20 7.62
C THR A 102 -12.34 5.93 8.61
N ASP A 103 -12.89 6.97 9.23
CA ASP A 103 -12.18 7.82 10.19
C ASP A 103 -11.86 7.04 11.47
N VAL A 104 -12.78 6.21 11.99
CA VAL A 104 -12.48 5.40 13.18
C VAL A 104 -11.37 4.40 12.92
N ILE A 105 -11.24 3.87 11.70
CA ILE A 105 -10.09 3.02 11.33
C ILE A 105 -8.79 3.82 11.32
N ALA A 106 -8.79 5.04 10.75
CA ALA A 106 -7.61 5.92 10.81
C ALA A 106 -7.17 6.18 12.26
N TYR A 107 -8.13 6.46 13.15
CA TYR A 107 -7.85 6.62 14.57
C TYR A 107 -7.28 5.34 15.22
N ILE A 108 -7.88 4.18 14.96
CA ILE A 108 -7.37 2.89 15.45
C ILE A 108 -5.95 2.62 14.97
N LEU A 109 -5.63 2.92 13.71
CA LEU A 109 -4.28 2.76 13.17
C LEU A 109 -3.28 3.70 13.86
N SER A 110 -3.66 4.96 14.08
CA SER A 110 -2.83 5.96 14.76
C SER A 110 -2.51 5.57 16.20
N GLU A 111 -3.53 5.15 16.97
CA GLU A 111 -3.36 4.67 18.36
C GLU A 111 -2.52 3.39 18.46
N ASN A 112 -2.39 2.67 17.35
CA ASN A 112 -1.53 1.49 17.23
C ASN A 112 -0.14 1.78 16.63
N GLY A 113 0.23 3.06 16.47
CA GLY A 113 1.59 3.47 16.15
C GLY A 113 1.90 3.58 14.66
N PHE A 114 0.88 3.51 13.79
CA PHE A 114 1.06 3.82 12.37
C PHE A 114 1.06 5.34 12.15
N PRO A 115 1.93 5.86 11.27
CA PRO A 115 2.02 7.29 11.04
C PRO A 115 0.85 7.81 10.20
N ALA A 116 0.39 9.01 10.50
CA ALA A 116 -0.45 9.78 9.58
C ALA A 116 0.40 10.30 8.40
N GLY A 117 -0.25 10.55 7.27
CA GLY A 117 0.33 11.20 6.09
C GLY A 117 -0.67 12.13 5.41
N ASP A 118 -0.41 12.45 4.15
CA ASP A 118 -1.23 13.40 3.36
C ASP A 118 -2.29 12.70 2.49
N LEU A 119 -2.30 11.36 2.47
CA LEU A 119 -3.26 10.57 1.71
C LEU A 119 -4.52 10.35 2.54
N LYS A 120 -5.67 10.85 2.04
CA LYS A 120 -6.97 10.54 2.63
C LYS A 120 -7.27 9.05 2.42
N LEU A 121 -7.51 8.34 3.52
CA LEU A 121 -8.01 6.99 3.51
C LEU A 121 -9.43 6.99 2.92
N ASP A 122 -9.67 6.17 1.89
CA ASP A 122 -10.91 6.16 1.12
C ASP A 122 -11.28 4.71 0.72
N PRO A 123 -12.41 4.16 1.22
CA PRO A 123 -12.82 2.78 0.90
C PRO A 123 -13.13 2.59 -0.59
N ASP A 124 -13.49 3.66 -1.32
CA ASP A 124 -13.81 3.61 -2.75
C ASP A 124 -12.57 3.85 -3.63
N ASN A 125 -11.41 4.14 -3.03
CA ASN A 125 -10.19 4.47 -3.76
C ASN A 125 -8.91 3.95 -3.07
N GLY A 126 -8.50 2.74 -3.45
CA GLY A 126 -7.18 2.17 -3.14
C GLY A 126 -7.03 1.50 -1.77
N MET A 127 -8.05 1.54 -0.90
CA MET A 127 -8.01 0.86 0.40
C MET A 127 -7.88 -0.67 0.29
N ASP A 128 -8.35 -1.26 -0.80
CA ASP A 128 -8.19 -2.69 -1.14
C ASP A 128 -6.72 -3.10 -1.36
N SER A 129 -5.90 -2.14 -1.78
CA SER A 129 -4.48 -2.33 -2.05
C SER A 129 -3.59 -2.05 -0.84
N ILE A 130 -4.13 -1.45 0.24
CA ILE A 130 -3.39 -1.18 1.48
C ILE A 130 -3.38 -2.44 2.36
N LYS A 131 -2.19 -2.95 2.68
CA LYS A 131 -2.02 -4.10 3.60
C LYS A 131 -1.91 -3.66 5.06
N ILE A 132 -2.66 -4.35 5.92
CA ILE A 132 -2.51 -4.24 7.38
C ILE A 132 -1.20 -4.88 7.82
N LEU A 133 -0.48 -4.20 8.71
CA LEU A 133 0.69 -4.73 9.39
C LEU A 133 0.39 -4.89 10.88
N SER A 134 1.02 -5.87 11.51
CA SER A 134 0.93 -6.05 12.96
C SER A 134 1.66 -4.91 13.70
N PRO A 135 1.00 -4.25 14.68
CA PRO A 135 1.63 -3.29 15.58
C PRO A 135 2.63 -3.90 16.56
#